data_AF-A0A7J7HVA9-F1
#
_entry.id   AF-A0A7J7HVA9-F1
#
_cell.length_a   1.000
_cell.length_b   1.000
_cell.length_c   1.000
_cell.angle_alpha   90.00
_cell.angle_beta   90.00
_cell.angle_gamma   90.00
#
_symmetry.space_group_name_H-M   'P 1'
#
loop_
_entity.id
_entity.type
_entity.pdbx_description
1 polymer ?
#
loop_
_entity_poly.entity_id
_entity_poly.type
_entity_poly.pdbx_seq_one_letter_code
_entity_poly.pdbx_strand_id
1 'polypeptide(L)'
;MNNLAEQLGIKEYVPAYLDPHLQPSELLTGVSFASGASGFDPQTAQIVSVLSMSDQLNLFKEYIGKVKGMVGEERTNFILSNSIYLVLSGSDDLANTYFTVGIRKLQYDINSYTDLVVNYASDFVKELYQLGAKRIGLFGAAPIGCLPSQRTLAGGELRVCSEIYNQAAQLMNSKLSSAITSYNNSLNDPKARIVYTDIYNPLLNIILNHDKYGFSVADKGCCGTGNLEASIGTRIEFAIKERHPHGSKSSAIYFASALQLNTELTV
;
A
#
# COMPACT_ATOMS: atom_id res chain seq x y z
N MET A 1 -8.41 1.34 -3.14
CA MET A 1 -8.05 0.41 -4.22
C MET A 1 -9.26 -0.20 -4.93
N ASN A 2 -10.49 -0.09 -4.38
CA ASN A 2 -11.69 -0.62 -5.05
C ASN A 2 -11.87 -0.07 -6.48
N ASN A 3 -11.63 1.23 -6.67
CA ASN A 3 -11.72 1.85 -7.99
C ASN A 3 -10.62 1.37 -8.98
N LEU A 4 -9.44 0.90 -8.53
CA LEU A 4 -8.44 0.39 -9.47
C LEU A 4 -8.84 -0.98 -10.04
N ALA A 5 -9.43 -1.85 -9.21
CA ALA A 5 -9.98 -3.12 -9.67
C ALA A 5 -11.12 -2.91 -10.67
N GLU A 6 -11.96 -1.91 -10.41
CA GLU A 6 -13.07 -1.50 -11.26
C GLU A 6 -12.57 -0.93 -12.60
N GLN A 7 -11.59 -0.02 -12.58
CA GLN A 7 -10.97 0.56 -13.78
C GLN A 7 -10.26 -0.47 -14.65
N LEU A 8 -9.71 -1.53 -14.03
CA LEU A 8 -9.12 -2.65 -14.75
C LEU A 8 -10.16 -3.66 -15.25
N GLY A 9 -11.45 -3.44 -14.99
CA GLY A 9 -12.55 -4.34 -15.38
C GLY A 9 -12.54 -5.67 -14.64
N ILE A 10 -11.85 -5.76 -13.50
CA ILE A 10 -11.65 -7.00 -12.75
C ILE A 10 -12.80 -7.26 -11.79
N LYS A 11 -13.09 -6.28 -10.93
CA LYS A 11 -14.15 -6.37 -9.91
C LYS A 11 -14.49 -4.98 -9.41
N GLU A 12 -15.77 -4.71 -9.15
CA GLU A 12 -16.23 -3.44 -8.58
C GLU A 12 -15.66 -3.20 -7.17
N TYR A 13 -15.56 -4.27 -6.38
CA TYR A 13 -15.06 -4.22 -5.00
C TYR A 13 -14.20 -5.44 -4.69
N VAL A 14 -13.05 -5.24 -4.05
CA VAL A 14 -12.18 -6.33 -3.63
C VAL A 14 -12.35 -6.55 -2.12
N PRO A 15 -13.01 -7.65 -1.70
CA PRO A 15 -13.32 -7.85 -0.30
C PRO A 15 -12.08 -8.18 0.53
N ALA A 16 -12.13 -7.84 1.81
CA ALA A 16 -11.09 -8.22 2.76
C ALA A 16 -11.15 -9.73 3.01
N TYR A 17 -10.00 -10.39 3.05
CA TYR A 17 -9.90 -11.84 3.29
C TYR A 17 -10.47 -12.27 4.65
N LEU A 18 -10.42 -11.37 5.64
CA LEU A 18 -10.96 -11.59 6.99
C LEU A 18 -12.41 -11.11 7.16
N ASP A 19 -13.11 -10.77 6.08
CA ASP A 19 -14.54 -10.47 6.16
C ASP A 19 -15.32 -11.74 6.53
N PRO A 20 -16.09 -11.75 7.65
CA PRO A 20 -16.88 -12.92 8.05
C PRO A 20 -17.98 -13.29 7.04
N HIS A 21 -18.32 -12.39 6.11
CA HIS A 21 -19.32 -12.62 5.07
C HIS A 21 -18.72 -13.00 3.71
N LEU A 22 -17.38 -13.12 3.62
CA LEU A 22 -16.67 -13.46 2.39
C LEU A 22 -17.14 -14.80 1.83
N GLN A 23 -17.65 -14.79 0.60
CA GLN A 23 -18.10 -16.02 -0.05
C GLN A 23 -16.91 -16.78 -0.65
N PRO A 24 -16.90 -18.13 -0.59
CA PRO A 24 -15.80 -18.92 -1.16
C PRO A 24 -15.51 -18.59 -2.64
N SER A 25 -16.54 -18.34 -3.44
CA SER A 25 -16.39 -17.99 -4.86
C SER A 25 -15.60 -16.69 -5.07
N GLU A 26 -15.63 -15.76 -4.11
CA GLU A 26 -14.90 -14.50 -4.22
C GLU A 26 -13.40 -14.68 -4.10
N LEU A 27 -12.95 -15.75 -3.42
CA LEU A 27 -11.54 -16.12 -3.35
C LEU A 27 -10.96 -16.30 -4.76
N LEU A 28 -11.74 -16.81 -5.71
CA LEU A 28 -11.27 -17.03 -7.08
C LEU A 28 -11.14 -15.72 -7.89
N THR A 29 -11.81 -14.65 -7.46
CA THR A 29 -11.87 -13.36 -8.17
C THR A 29 -10.88 -12.31 -7.67
N GLY A 30 -10.41 -12.45 -6.43
CA GLY A 30 -9.48 -11.52 -5.80
C GLY A 30 -9.97 -11.08 -4.42
N VAL A 31 -9.02 -10.90 -3.51
CA VAL A 31 -9.22 -10.52 -2.12
C VAL A 31 -8.09 -9.60 -1.65
N SER A 32 -8.35 -8.84 -0.59
CA SER A 32 -7.37 -8.00 0.06
C SER A 32 -6.90 -8.60 1.38
N PHE A 33 -5.58 -8.67 1.56
CA PHE A 33 -4.95 -9.05 2.83
C PHE A 33 -4.52 -7.83 3.65
N ALA A 34 -4.89 -6.63 3.18
CA ALA A 34 -4.44 -5.37 3.72
C ALA A 34 -4.74 -5.18 5.20
N SER A 35 -3.75 -4.68 5.94
CA SER A 35 -3.94 -4.16 7.28
C SER A 35 -3.47 -2.71 7.35
N GLY A 36 -4.42 -1.81 7.62
CA GLY A 36 -4.13 -0.39 7.80
C GLY A 36 -3.10 -0.16 8.91
N ALA A 37 -2.27 0.87 8.74
CA ALA A 37 -1.16 1.22 9.65
C ALA A 37 -0.05 0.17 9.78
N SER A 38 -0.06 -0.89 8.97
CA SER A 38 1.08 -1.80 8.85
C SER A 38 2.16 -1.21 7.95
N GLY A 39 3.41 -1.53 8.25
CA GLY A 39 4.57 -1.22 7.42
C GLY A 39 5.46 -2.45 7.18
N PHE A 40 6.51 -2.31 6.38
CA PHE A 40 7.48 -3.39 6.15
C PHE A 40 8.32 -3.67 7.40
N ASP A 41 8.59 -2.64 8.21
CA ASP A 41 9.20 -2.82 9.52
C ASP A 41 8.18 -3.49 10.47
N PRO A 42 8.47 -4.69 11.01
CA PRO A 42 7.56 -5.37 11.94
C PRO A 42 7.21 -4.54 13.18
N GLN A 43 8.10 -3.63 13.60
CA GLN A 43 7.85 -2.75 14.73
C GLN A 43 6.68 -1.79 14.47
N THR A 44 6.47 -1.38 13.21
CA THR A 44 5.36 -0.50 12.82
C THR A 44 4.02 -1.11 13.17
N ALA A 45 3.80 -2.37 12.78
CA ALA A 45 2.56 -3.08 13.10
C ALA A 45 2.42 -3.34 14.61
N GLN A 46 3.53 -3.61 15.30
CA GLN A 46 3.54 -3.86 16.74
C GLN A 46 3.10 -2.64 17.56
N ILE A 47 3.57 -1.43 17.20
CA ILE A 47 3.26 -0.18 17.92
C ILE A 47 1.75 0.07 17.99
N VAL A 48 1.03 -0.23 16.90
CA VAL A 48 -0.42 0.02 16.78
C VAL A 48 -1.27 -1.26 16.86
N SER A 49 -0.65 -2.40 17.19
CA SER A 49 -1.33 -3.70 17.38
C SER A 49 -2.19 -4.14 16.19
N VAL A 50 -1.63 -4.08 14.98
CA VAL A 50 -2.26 -4.53 13.73
C VAL A 50 -1.51 -5.69 13.10
N LEU A 51 -2.07 -6.30 12.05
CA LEU A 51 -1.41 -7.39 11.33
C LEU A 51 -0.17 -6.89 10.60
N SER A 52 0.97 -7.55 10.84
CA SER A 52 2.23 -7.27 10.17
C SER A 52 2.23 -7.77 8.72
N MET A 53 3.21 -7.36 7.92
CA MET A 53 3.39 -7.92 6.57
C MET A 53 3.60 -9.44 6.58
N SER A 54 4.20 -10.00 7.64
CA SER A 54 4.33 -11.45 7.80
C SER A 54 2.98 -12.12 8.04
N ASP A 55 2.12 -11.52 8.86
CA ASP A 55 0.76 -12.02 9.08
C ASP A 55 -0.06 -11.98 7.78
N GLN A 56 0.04 -10.88 7.00
CA GLN A 56 -0.61 -10.76 5.70
C GLN A 56 -0.13 -11.84 4.72
N LEU A 57 1.16 -12.17 4.73
CA LEU A 57 1.73 -13.27 3.94
C LEU A 57 1.22 -14.64 4.40
N ASN A 58 1.04 -14.84 5.71
CA ASN A 58 0.48 -16.07 6.27
C ASN A 58 -1.00 -16.24 5.86
N LEU A 59 -1.78 -15.16 5.87
CA LEU A 59 -3.15 -15.16 5.34
C LEU A 59 -3.17 -15.51 3.84
N PHE A 60 -2.20 -15.01 3.07
CA PHE A 60 -2.07 -15.37 1.66
C PHE A 60 -1.74 -16.88 1.47
N LYS A 61 -0.85 -17.44 2.30
CA LYS A 61 -0.57 -18.90 2.30
C LYS A 61 -1.81 -19.72 2.65
N GLU A 62 -2.60 -19.29 3.62
CA GLU A 62 -3.89 -19.91 3.97
C GLU A 62 -4.87 -19.86 2.80
N TYR A 63 -4.98 -18.69 2.14
CA TYR A 63 -5.78 -18.50 0.94
C TYR A 63 -5.39 -19.47 -0.18
N ILE A 64 -4.09 -19.66 -0.46
CA ILE A 64 -3.62 -20.63 -1.46
C ILE A 64 -4.13 -22.04 -1.12
N GLY A 65 -4.08 -22.42 0.17
CA GLY A 65 -4.61 -23.70 0.65
C GLY A 65 -6.11 -23.85 0.40
N LYS A 66 -6.90 -22.83 0.70
CA LYS A 66 -8.36 -22.82 0.45
C LYS A 66 -8.68 -22.93 -1.04
N VAL A 67 -8.03 -22.13 -1.88
CA VAL A 67 -8.24 -22.16 -3.34
C VAL A 67 -7.83 -23.52 -3.91
N LYS A 68 -6.70 -24.09 -3.47
CA LYS A 68 -6.27 -25.45 -3.84
C LYS A 68 -7.31 -26.52 -3.46
N GLY A 69 -7.95 -26.39 -2.30
CA GLY A 69 -9.05 -27.29 -1.90
C GLY A 69 -10.30 -27.15 -2.76
N MET A 70 -10.55 -25.96 -3.33
CA MET A 70 -11.74 -25.68 -4.15
C MET A 70 -11.59 -26.08 -5.62
N VAL A 71 -10.44 -25.78 -6.23
CA VAL A 71 -10.25 -25.90 -7.69
C VAL A 71 -9.12 -26.84 -8.10
N GLY A 72 -8.41 -27.43 -7.13
CA GLY A 72 -7.27 -28.30 -7.38
C GLY A 72 -5.97 -27.54 -7.70
N GLU A 73 -4.86 -28.27 -7.72
CA GLU A 73 -3.50 -27.70 -7.81
C GLU A 73 -3.23 -26.94 -9.10
N GLU A 74 -3.55 -27.54 -10.24
CA GLU A 74 -3.28 -26.96 -11.55
C GLU A 74 -4.00 -25.62 -11.73
N ARG A 75 -5.29 -25.58 -11.38
CA ARG A 75 -6.09 -24.36 -11.47
C ARG A 75 -5.65 -23.30 -10.47
N THR A 76 -5.22 -23.67 -9.26
CA THR A 76 -4.63 -22.73 -8.30
C THR A 76 -3.36 -22.09 -8.85
N ASN A 77 -2.43 -22.87 -9.40
CA ASN A 77 -1.20 -22.35 -9.99
C ASN A 77 -1.49 -21.42 -11.18
N PHE A 78 -2.52 -21.73 -11.96
CA PHE A 78 -3.02 -20.85 -13.01
C PHE A 78 -3.54 -19.51 -12.46
N ILE A 79 -4.36 -19.54 -11.40
CA ILE A 79 -4.90 -18.33 -10.76
C ILE A 79 -3.77 -17.46 -10.20
N LEU A 80 -2.82 -18.05 -9.47
CA LEU A 80 -1.72 -17.31 -8.85
C LEU A 80 -0.80 -16.66 -9.90
N SER A 81 -0.47 -17.39 -10.96
CA SER A 81 0.43 -16.86 -12.00
C SER A 81 -0.21 -15.79 -12.89
N ASN A 82 -1.55 -15.77 -13.03
CA ASN A 82 -2.26 -14.77 -13.83
C ASN A 82 -2.82 -13.60 -13.01
N SER A 83 -2.85 -13.70 -11.68
CA SER A 83 -3.25 -12.60 -10.81
C SER A 83 -2.20 -11.47 -10.81
N ILE A 84 -2.69 -10.23 -10.63
CA ILE A 84 -1.92 -9.04 -10.32
C ILE A 84 -1.90 -8.83 -8.81
N TYR A 85 -0.73 -8.51 -8.26
CA TYR A 85 -0.52 -8.27 -6.85
C TYR A 85 -0.05 -6.83 -6.68
N LEU A 86 -0.75 -6.02 -5.89
CA LEU A 86 -0.40 -4.63 -5.62
C LEU A 86 0.04 -4.50 -4.18
N VAL A 87 1.29 -4.12 -3.94
CA VAL A 87 1.84 -3.98 -2.60
C VAL A 87 2.12 -2.51 -2.35
N LEU A 88 1.43 -1.89 -1.40
CA LEU A 88 1.64 -0.50 -1.01
C LEU A 88 1.93 -0.42 0.49
N SER A 89 3.18 -0.26 0.88
CA SER A 89 3.57 -0.21 2.30
C SER A 89 4.83 0.64 2.46
N GLY A 90 5.21 0.94 3.70
CA GLY A 90 6.42 1.69 4.03
C GLY A 90 6.23 3.18 4.33
N SER A 91 5.07 3.77 4.01
CA SER A 91 4.79 5.16 4.43
C SER A 91 4.67 5.26 5.96
N ASP A 92 4.02 4.28 6.60
CA ASP A 92 3.87 4.22 8.06
C ASP A 92 5.20 3.94 8.78
N ASP A 93 6.13 3.20 8.16
CA ASP A 93 7.49 2.97 8.69
C ASP A 93 8.22 4.29 8.90
N LEU A 94 8.15 5.17 7.91
CA LEU A 94 8.76 6.49 8.01
C LEU A 94 7.95 7.43 8.91
N ALA A 95 6.67 7.64 8.61
CA ALA A 95 5.86 8.66 9.26
C ALA A 95 5.62 8.35 10.75
N ASN A 96 5.16 7.15 11.06
CA ASN A 96 4.74 6.78 12.41
C ASN A 96 5.92 6.22 13.20
N THR A 97 6.64 5.24 12.67
CA THR A 97 7.68 4.53 13.43
C THR A 97 8.98 5.34 13.55
N TYR A 98 9.55 5.78 12.44
CA TYR A 98 10.82 6.50 12.45
C TYR A 98 10.67 7.94 12.92
N PHE A 99 9.73 8.71 12.36
CA PHE A 99 9.63 10.14 12.65
C PHE A 99 8.83 10.44 13.92
N THR A 100 7.59 9.96 14.02
CA THR A 100 6.67 10.29 15.12
C THR A 100 7.05 9.60 16.43
N VAL A 101 7.18 8.27 16.45
CA VAL A 101 7.56 7.50 17.65
C VAL A 101 9.05 7.66 17.96
N GLY A 102 9.90 7.69 16.94
CA GLY A 102 11.31 8.04 17.10
C GLY A 102 12.21 6.95 17.66
N ILE A 103 11.67 5.79 18.05
CA ILE A 103 12.48 4.72 18.68
C ILE A 103 13.53 4.16 17.72
N ARG A 104 13.23 4.11 16.42
CA ARG A 104 14.17 3.68 15.38
C ARG A 104 15.33 4.66 15.16
N LYS A 105 15.16 5.95 15.46
CA LYS A 105 16.24 6.96 15.39
C LYS A 105 17.37 6.70 16.39
N LEU A 106 17.10 5.93 17.46
CA LEU A 106 18.12 5.52 18.43
C LEU A 106 19.02 4.41 17.90
N GLN A 107 18.60 3.71 16.85
CA GLN A 107 19.26 2.52 16.30
C GLN A 107 19.84 2.77 14.90
N TYR A 108 19.17 3.63 14.12
CA TYR A 108 19.45 3.85 12.72
C TYR A 108 19.38 5.35 12.40
N ASP A 109 20.30 5.82 11.58
CA ASP A 109 20.08 7.06 10.83
C ASP A 109 19.08 6.81 9.69
N ILE A 110 18.66 7.88 9.00
CA ILE A 110 17.60 7.73 7.99
C ILE A 110 18.06 6.89 6.79
N ASN A 111 19.35 6.94 6.46
CA ASN A 111 19.88 6.18 5.34
C ASN A 111 19.86 4.68 5.65
N SER A 112 20.42 4.27 6.79
CA SER A 112 20.41 2.87 7.25
C SER A 112 19.02 2.36 7.58
N TYR A 113 18.12 3.20 8.09
CA TYR A 113 16.73 2.80 8.31
C TYR A 113 16.00 2.51 6.99
N THR A 114 16.18 3.36 5.97
CA THR A 114 15.60 3.11 4.65
C THR A 114 16.19 1.86 3.99
N ASP A 115 17.46 1.51 4.23
CA ASP A 115 18.03 0.23 3.80
C ASP A 115 17.33 -0.96 4.47
N LEU A 116 17.09 -0.88 5.79
CA LEU A 116 16.38 -1.90 6.54
C LEU A 116 14.97 -2.15 5.99
N VAL A 117 14.20 -1.07 5.77
CA VAL A 117 12.84 -1.14 5.23
C VAL A 117 12.83 -1.73 3.81
N VAL A 118 13.79 -1.35 2.96
CA VAL A 118 13.93 -1.87 1.59
C VAL A 118 14.28 -3.36 1.59
N ASN A 119 15.08 -3.83 2.55
CA ASN A 119 15.38 -5.26 2.69
C ASN A 119 14.12 -6.05 3.03
N TYR A 120 13.33 -5.59 4.02
CA TYR A 120 12.05 -6.22 4.35
C TYR A 120 11.07 -6.22 3.17
N ALA A 121 10.97 -5.12 2.43
CA ALA A 121 10.14 -5.03 1.23
C ALA A 121 10.59 -6.02 0.14
N SER A 122 11.91 -6.11 -0.08
CA SER A 122 12.50 -7.02 -1.06
C SER A 122 12.22 -8.48 -0.72
N ASP A 123 12.35 -8.85 0.55
CA ASP A 123 12.10 -10.21 1.01
C ASP A 123 10.61 -10.57 0.93
N PHE A 124 9.72 -9.63 1.24
CA PHE A 124 8.28 -9.82 1.03
C PHE A 124 7.93 -10.07 -0.45
N VAL A 125 8.51 -9.30 -1.37
CA VAL A 125 8.29 -9.47 -2.82
C VAL A 125 8.86 -10.80 -3.32
N LYS A 126 10.05 -11.19 -2.86
CA LYS A 126 10.65 -12.51 -3.19
C LYS A 126 9.74 -13.64 -2.73
N GLU A 127 9.18 -13.56 -1.53
CA GLU A 127 8.32 -14.63 -1.04
C GLU A 127 6.98 -14.70 -1.79
N LEU A 128 6.36 -13.55 -2.12
CA LEU A 128 5.19 -13.55 -3.01
C LEU A 128 5.50 -14.26 -4.32
N TYR A 129 6.64 -13.96 -4.93
CA TYR A 129 7.08 -14.60 -6.17
C TYR A 129 7.28 -16.12 -6.01
N GLN A 130 7.91 -16.56 -4.91
CA GLN A 130 8.09 -17.98 -4.58
C GLN A 130 6.76 -18.71 -4.36
N LEU A 131 5.74 -18.01 -3.86
CA LEU A 131 4.39 -18.52 -3.67
C LEU A 131 3.56 -18.54 -4.97
N GLY A 132 4.14 -18.16 -6.11
CA GLY A 132 3.52 -18.27 -7.43
C GLY A 132 3.02 -16.96 -8.02
N ALA A 133 3.16 -15.82 -7.32
CA ALA A 133 2.81 -14.52 -7.86
C ALA A 133 3.77 -14.11 -8.99
N LYS A 134 3.25 -13.83 -10.19
CA LYS A 134 4.09 -13.44 -11.33
C LYS A 134 3.98 -11.98 -11.71
N ARG A 135 2.87 -11.31 -11.41
CA ARG A 135 2.63 -9.91 -11.79
C ARG A 135 2.52 -9.07 -10.51
N ILE A 136 3.61 -8.43 -10.08
CA ILE A 136 3.67 -7.71 -8.80
C ILE A 136 3.97 -6.22 -9.05
N GLY A 137 3.10 -5.33 -8.59
CA GLY A 137 3.33 -3.90 -8.53
C GLY A 137 3.64 -3.47 -7.10
N LEU A 138 4.88 -3.06 -6.83
CA LEU A 138 5.29 -2.47 -5.56
C LEU A 138 5.21 -0.95 -5.64
N PHE A 139 4.38 -0.33 -4.82
CA PHE A 139 4.17 1.10 -4.80
C PHE A 139 5.12 1.74 -3.78
N GLY A 140 5.73 2.87 -4.16
CA GLY A 140 6.55 3.67 -3.25
C GLY A 140 5.74 4.34 -2.14
N ALA A 141 6.43 4.96 -1.19
CA ALA A 141 5.81 5.85 -0.22
C ALA A 141 5.31 7.15 -0.87
N ALA A 142 4.23 7.69 -0.31
CA ALA A 142 3.72 9.01 -0.67
C ALA A 142 4.62 10.14 -0.12
N PRO A 143 4.34 11.41 -0.47
CA PRO A 143 4.90 12.57 0.22
C PRO A 143 4.44 12.66 1.69
N ILE A 144 5.05 11.85 2.55
CA ILE A 144 4.66 11.70 3.96
C ILE A 144 4.73 13.02 4.74
N GLY A 145 5.65 13.93 4.39
CA GLY A 145 5.79 15.22 5.04
C GLY A 145 4.59 16.14 4.78
N CYS A 146 3.79 15.85 3.75
CA CYS A 146 2.58 16.58 3.41
C CYS A 146 1.30 15.99 4.03
N LEU A 147 1.39 14.88 4.76
CA LEU A 147 0.25 14.32 5.48
C LEU A 147 -0.24 15.31 6.54
N PRO A 148 -1.57 15.45 6.76
CA PRO A 148 -2.12 16.41 7.73
C PRO A 148 -1.50 16.30 9.13
N SER A 149 -1.21 15.08 9.60
CA SER A 149 -0.55 14.87 10.89
C SER A 149 0.90 15.26 10.90
N GLN A 150 1.65 14.93 9.85
CA GLN A 150 3.06 15.27 9.76
C GLN A 150 3.26 16.78 9.58
N ARG A 151 2.32 17.47 8.92
CA ARG A 151 2.23 18.95 8.90
C ARG A 151 2.03 19.53 10.30
N THR A 152 1.17 18.90 11.11
CA THR A 152 0.94 19.31 12.51
C THR A 152 2.19 19.13 13.36
N LEU A 153 2.87 17.99 13.22
CA LEU A 153 3.97 17.59 14.08
C LEU A 153 5.32 18.21 13.67
N ALA A 154 5.53 18.46 12.37
CA ALA A 154 6.83 18.83 11.82
C ALA A 154 6.78 20.00 10.83
N GLY A 155 5.60 20.56 10.54
CA GLY A 155 5.41 21.68 9.61
C GLY A 155 5.46 23.07 10.23
N GLY A 156 5.74 23.17 11.54
CA GLY A 156 5.74 24.43 12.30
C GLY A 156 4.36 25.09 12.39
N GLU A 157 4.32 26.35 12.82
CA GLU A 157 3.08 27.13 12.99
C GLU A 157 2.23 27.22 11.70
N LEU A 158 2.91 27.25 10.55
CA LEU A 158 2.26 27.33 9.24
C LEU A 158 1.81 25.97 8.69
N ARG A 159 2.11 24.85 9.38
CA ARG A 159 1.72 23.49 8.97
C ARG A 159 2.11 23.16 7.53
N VAL A 160 3.29 23.64 7.10
CA VAL A 160 3.81 23.35 5.76
C VAL A 160 4.27 21.89 5.65
N CYS A 161 4.47 21.39 4.43
CA CYS A 161 5.04 20.06 4.28
C CYS A 161 6.45 20.00 4.90
N SER A 162 6.74 18.95 5.67
CA SER A 162 8.10 18.73 6.17
C SER A 162 9.02 18.24 5.05
N GLU A 163 10.03 19.05 4.71
CA GLU A 163 11.00 18.71 3.67
C GLU A 163 11.84 17.48 4.05
N ILE A 164 12.31 17.41 5.29
CA ILE A 164 13.12 16.29 5.81
C ILE A 164 12.36 14.96 5.65
N TYR A 165 11.05 14.96 5.92
CA TYR A 165 10.25 13.74 5.87
C TYR A 165 9.99 13.33 4.40
N ASN A 166 9.78 14.30 3.52
CA ASN A 166 9.64 14.07 2.09
C ASN A 166 10.94 13.57 1.45
N GLN A 167 12.10 14.13 1.82
CA GLN A 167 13.42 13.66 1.38
C GLN A 167 13.66 12.21 1.81
N ALA A 168 13.26 11.84 3.02
CA ALA A 168 13.32 10.46 3.50
C ALA A 168 12.45 9.49 2.67
N ALA A 169 11.22 9.90 2.32
CA ALA A 169 10.35 9.11 1.45
C ALA A 169 10.93 8.96 0.04
N GLN A 170 11.48 10.02 -0.54
CA GLN A 170 12.15 9.98 -1.84
C GLN A 170 13.39 9.07 -1.81
N LEU A 171 14.19 9.13 -0.75
CA LEU A 171 15.33 8.25 -0.56
C LEU A 171 14.90 6.78 -0.53
N MET A 172 13.90 6.43 0.29
CA MET A 172 13.37 5.08 0.34
C MET A 172 12.84 4.62 -1.02
N ASN A 173 12.07 5.48 -1.72
CA ASN A 173 11.52 5.19 -3.04
C ASN A 173 12.60 4.91 -4.08
N SER A 174 13.70 5.68 -4.06
CA SER A 174 14.83 5.46 -4.98
C SER A 174 15.49 4.09 -4.76
N LYS A 175 15.61 3.67 -3.48
CA LYS A 175 16.19 2.38 -3.09
C LYS A 175 15.25 1.23 -3.45
N LEU A 176 13.94 1.36 -3.18
CA LEU A 176 12.92 0.40 -3.59
C LEU A 176 12.91 0.20 -5.11
N SER A 177 12.90 1.29 -5.87
CA SER A 177 12.93 1.23 -7.34
C SER A 177 14.14 0.46 -7.85
N SER A 178 15.32 0.74 -7.29
CA SER A 178 16.57 0.08 -7.67
C SER A 178 16.56 -1.41 -7.31
N ALA A 179 16.15 -1.75 -6.08
CA ALA A 179 16.09 -3.12 -5.59
C ALA A 179 15.10 -3.99 -6.40
N ILE A 180 13.90 -3.47 -6.67
CA ILE A 180 12.89 -4.19 -7.45
C ILE A 180 13.29 -4.34 -8.91
N THR A 181 13.87 -3.31 -9.51
CA THR A 181 14.37 -3.41 -10.90
C THR A 181 15.48 -4.45 -11.01
N SER A 182 16.42 -4.45 -10.06
CA SER A 182 17.50 -5.44 -10.01
C SER A 182 16.95 -6.86 -9.82
N TYR A 183 16.01 -7.05 -8.89
CA TYR A 183 15.38 -8.34 -8.67
C TYR A 183 14.63 -8.84 -9.90
N ASN A 184 13.78 -8.01 -10.50
CA ASN A 184 13.06 -8.36 -11.73
C ASN A 184 14.01 -8.77 -12.86
N ASN A 185 15.11 -8.05 -13.06
CA ASN A 185 16.09 -8.37 -14.10
C ASN A 185 16.89 -9.65 -13.80
N SER A 186 16.99 -10.04 -12.53
CA SER A 186 17.61 -11.31 -12.12
C SER A 186 16.70 -12.52 -12.31
N LEU A 187 15.39 -12.30 -12.48
CA LEU A 187 14.43 -13.36 -12.72
C LEU A 187 14.53 -13.83 -14.18
N ASN A 188 15.07 -15.03 -14.38
CA ASN A 188 15.03 -15.72 -15.68
C ASN A 188 13.65 -16.35 -15.95
N ASP A 189 12.56 -15.63 -15.64
CA ASP A 189 11.19 -16.09 -15.80
C ASP A 189 10.43 -15.14 -16.76
N PRO A 190 10.09 -15.59 -17.99
CA PRO A 190 9.42 -14.75 -18.98
C PRO A 190 7.98 -14.36 -18.58
N LYS A 191 7.37 -15.03 -17.59
CA LYS A 191 6.05 -14.68 -17.07
C LYS A 191 6.14 -13.67 -15.93
N ALA A 192 7.31 -13.49 -15.33
CA ALA A 192 7.50 -12.58 -14.22
C ALA A 192 7.50 -11.12 -14.69
N ARG A 193 6.72 -10.29 -14.01
CA ARG A 193 6.70 -8.85 -14.18
C ARG A 193 6.54 -8.22 -12.80
N ILE A 194 7.66 -7.86 -12.21
CA ILE A 194 7.75 -7.20 -10.91
C ILE A 194 8.19 -5.75 -11.15
N VAL A 195 7.33 -4.80 -10.82
CA VAL A 195 7.54 -3.39 -11.15
C VAL A 195 7.41 -2.51 -9.92
N TYR A 196 8.29 -1.52 -9.83
CA TYR A 196 8.11 -0.39 -8.92
C TYR A 196 7.12 0.60 -9.55
N THR A 197 6.19 1.13 -8.74
CA THR A 197 5.19 2.10 -9.15
C THR A 197 5.35 3.38 -8.33
N ASP A 198 5.65 4.49 -9.02
CA ASP A 198 5.76 5.79 -8.38
C ASP A 198 4.38 6.40 -8.11
N ILE A 199 4.06 6.58 -6.83
CA ILE A 199 2.90 7.38 -6.40
C ILE A 199 3.28 8.70 -5.76
N TYR A 200 4.56 8.92 -5.49
CA TYR A 200 5.01 10.12 -4.80
C TYR A 200 4.71 11.36 -5.64
N ASN A 201 5.17 11.37 -6.90
CA ASN A 201 5.03 12.53 -7.77
C ASN A 201 3.57 12.83 -8.16
N PRO A 202 2.73 11.84 -8.55
CA PRO A 202 1.32 12.07 -8.80
C PRO A 202 0.58 12.64 -7.58
N LEU A 203 0.79 12.07 -6.39
CA LEU A 203 0.14 12.54 -5.17
C LEU A 203 0.61 13.94 -4.78
N LEU A 204 1.91 14.20 -4.86
CA LEU A 204 2.45 15.53 -4.58
C LEU A 204 1.88 16.58 -5.55
N ASN A 205 1.76 16.24 -6.82
CA ASN A 205 1.17 17.14 -7.82
C ASN A 205 -0.30 17.45 -7.51
N ILE A 206 -1.09 16.46 -7.07
CA ILE A 206 -2.46 16.68 -6.60
C ILE A 206 -2.48 17.58 -5.37
N ILE A 207 -1.60 17.36 -4.39
CA ILE A 207 -1.53 18.19 -3.18
C ILE A 207 -1.19 19.65 -3.52
N LEU A 208 -0.22 19.88 -4.39
CA LEU A 208 0.23 21.23 -4.75
C LEU A 208 -0.70 21.96 -5.74
N ASN A 209 -1.48 21.21 -6.54
CA ASN A 209 -2.38 21.75 -7.55
C ASN A 209 -3.84 21.34 -7.31
N HIS A 210 -4.24 21.19 -6.05
CA HIS A 210 -5.50 20.57 -5.63
C HIS A 210 -6.74 21.18 -6.29
N ASP A 211 -6.75 22.50 -6.51
CA ASP A 211 -7.85 23.23 -7.18
C ASP A 211 -8.07 22.76 -8.61
N LYS A 212 -7.00 22.42 -9.36
CA LYS A 212 -7.10 21.90 -10.73
C LYS A 212 -7.78 20.54 -10.78
N TYR A 213 -7.67 19.78 -9.69
CA TYR A 213 -8.28 18.47 -9.51
C TYR A 213 -9.65 18.54 -8.81
N GLY A 214 -10.15 19.75 -8.51
CA GLY A 214 -11.47 19.98 -7.91
C GLY A 214 -11.52 19.81 -6.39
N PHE A 215 -10.37 19.78 -5.72
CA PHE A 215 -10.28 19.76 -4.26
C PHE A 215 -10.14 21.19 -3.72
N SER A 216 -10.93 21.52 -2.70
CA SER A 216 -10.88 22.83 -2.03
C SER A 216 -9.94 22.86 -0.80
N VAL A 217 -9.53 21.70 -0.29
CA VAL A 217 -8.69 21.56 0.91
C VAL A 217 -7.66 20.45 0.66
N ALA A 218 -6.38 20.73 0.92
CA ALA A 218 -5.28 19.80 0.71
C ALA A 218 -4.37 19.59 1.93
N ASP A 219 -4.62 20.31 3.03
CA ASP A 219 -3.76 20.38 4.21
C ASP A 219 -4.44 19.89 5.51
N LYS A 220 -5.69 19.44 5.43
CA LYS A 220 -6.49 18.91 6.55
C LYS A 220 -7.11 17.56 6.21
N GLY A 221 -7.21 16.70 7.23
CA GLY A 221 -7.98 15.46 7.15
C GLY A 221 -9.49 15.72 7.10
N CYS A 222 -10.23 14.84 6.44
CA CYS A 222 -11.68 14.96 6.29
C CYS A 222 -12.46 14.58 7.57
N CYS A 223 -11.84 13.82 8.48
CA CYS A 223 -12.45 13.32 9.71
C CYS A 223 -11.69 13.80 10.95
N GLY A 224 -12.40 14.04 12.06
CA GLY A 224 -11.83 14.58 13.29
C GLY A 224 -11.60 16.10 13.22
N THR A 225 -10.60 16.62 13.94
CA THR A 225 -10.20 18.04 13.80
C THR A 225 -9.48 18.31 12.47
N GLY A 226 -9.12 17.25 11.75
CA GLY A 226 -8.39 17.31 10.49
C GLY A 226 -6.88 17.49 10.68
N ASN A 227 -6.39 17.43 11.92
CA ASN A 227 -4.99 17.70 12.23
C ASN A 227 -4.20 16.42 12.54
N LEU A 228 -4.73 15.50 13.37
CA LEU A 228 -3.98 14.32 13.83
C LEU A 228 -4.76 13.00 13.75
N GLU A 229 -6.08 13.07 13.74
CA GLU A 229 -7.00 11.98 14.09
C GLU A 229 -6.98 10.80 13.10
N ALA A 230 -6.55 11.04 11.87
CA ALA A 230 -6.40 10.00 10.85
C ALA A 230 -5.14 9.14 11.00
N SER A 231 -4.28 9.42 12.00
CA SER A 231 -2.97 8.79 12.18
C SER A 231 -2.98 7.63 13.18
N ILE A 232 -4.04 7.50 13.97
CA ILE A 232 -4.14 6.51 15.05
C ILE A 232 -5.45 5.73 14.85
N GLY A 233 -5.34 4.52 14.32
CA GLY A 233 -6.39 3.50 14.45
C GLY A 233 -7.59 3.57 13.51
N THR A 234 -7.67 4.48 12.55
CA THR A 234 -8.71 4.40 11.52
C THR A 234 -8.30 3.45 10.40
N ARG A 235 -9.14 2.43 10.17
CA ARG A 235 -9.17 1.61 8.96
C ARG A 235 -9.52 2.53 7.81
N ILE A 236 -8.69 2.60 6.76
CA ILE A 236 -9.06 3.48 5.68
C ILE A 236 -8.97 2.96 4.26
N GLU A 237 -10.10 3.16 3.57
CA GLU A 237 -10.38 2.75 2.21
C GLU A 237 -10.11 3.91 1.25
N PHE A 238 -9.56 3.59 0.08
CA PHE A 238 -9.45 4.54 -1.05
C PHE A 238 -10.53 4.25 -2.08
N ALA A 239 -11.35 5.26 -2.36
CA ALA A 239 -12.06 5.44 -3.61
C ALA A 239 -11.56 6.73 -4.27
N ILE A 240 -11.13 6.65 -5.53
CA ILE A 240 -11.10 7.82 -6.42
C ILE A 240 -12.57 8.06 -6.80
N LYS A 241 -13.05 9.29 -6.79
CA LYS A 241 -14.33 9.62 -7.44
C LYS A 241 -14.00 10.51 -8.62
N GLU A 242 -14.03 9.94 -9.84
CA GLU A 242 -14.16 10.78 -11.02
C GLU A 242 -15.61 11.27 -11.15
N ARG A 243 -15.76 12.45 -11.74
CA ARG A 243 -16.99 13.26 -11.79
C ARG A 243 -18.19 12.48 -12.34
N HIS A 244 -19.28 12.46 -11.56
CA HIS A 244 -20.62 12.62 -12.11
C HIS A 244 -21.21 13.96 -11.63
N PRO A 245 -21.97 14.67 -12.50
CA PRO A 245 -22.57 15.94 -12.15
C PRO A 245 -23.74 15.68 -11.22
N HIS A 246 -23.57 15.90 -9.92
CA HIS A 246 -24.55 16.42 -8.95
C HIS A 246 -24.10 16.09 -7.51
N GLY A 247 -23.97 17.13 -6.69
CA GLY A 247 -24.18 17.07 -5.24
C GLY A 247 -23.03 16.51 -4.38
N SER A 248 -22.25 17.43 -3.81
CA SER A 248 -21.32 17.31 -2.66
C SER A 248 -21.47 16.08 -1.74
N LYS A 249 -20.34 15.36 -1.52
CA LYS A 249 -19.65 15.23 -0.21
C LYS A 249 -18.27 14.58 -0.38
N SER A 250 -17.36 15.00 0.50
CA SER A 250 -15.89 15.05 0.42
C SER A 250 -15.13 13.72 0.32
N SER A 251 -13.94 13.80 -0.29
CA SER A 251 -13.01 12.69 -0.54
C SER A 251 -11.89 12.62 0.51
N ALA A 252 -11.34 11.43 0.74
CA ALA A 252 -10.26 11.19 1.69
C ALA A 252 -9.15 10.30 1.08
N ILE A 253 -7.90 10.46 1.56
CA ILE A 253 -6.65 9.94 0.96
C ILE A 253 -6.00 8.94 1.93
N TYR A 254 -5.78 7.67 1.54
CA TYR A 254 -5.31 6.64 2.49
C TYR A 254 -4.40 5.50 1.99
N PHE A 255 -3.60 4.92 2.87
CA PHE A 255 -2.51 3.99 2.57
C PHE A 255 -2.96 2.54 2.82
N ALA A 256 -2.71 1.61 1.89
CA ALA A 256 -3.14 0.21 2.02
C ALA A 256 -2.04 -0.78 1.65
N SER A 257 -1.70 -1.69 2.56
CA SER A 257 -0.78 -2.83 2.38
C SER A 257 -1.45 -3.97 1.57
N ALA A 258 -0.71 -4.62 0.66
CA ALA A 258 -1.05 -5.79 -0.19
C ALA A 258 -2.52 -6.07 -0.66
N LEU A 259 -2.74 -6.01 -1.98
CA LEU A 259 -3.93 -6.45 -2.73
C LEU A 259 -3.58 -7.55 -3.73
N GLN A 260 -4.49 -8.49 -3.97
CA GLN A 260 -4.44 -9.39 -5.12
C GLN A 260 -5.70 -9.23 -5.98
N LEU A 261 -5.51 -9.06 -7.29
CA LEU A 261 -6.53 -8.88 -8.33
C LEU A 261 -6.38 -9.97 -9.39
N ASN A 262 -7.43 -10.76 -9.67
CA ASN A 262 -7.35 -11.79 -10.72
C ASN A 262 -7.89 -11.27 -12.06
N THR A 263 -7.10 -11.30 -13.15
CA THR A 263 -7.43 -10.59 -14.39
C THR A 263 -8.21 -11.38 -15.46
N GLU A 264 -8.55 -12.65 -15.24
CA GLU A 264 -9.06 -13.52 -16.33
C GLU A 264 -10.41 -14.22 -16.04
N LEU A 265 -11.27 -13.62 -15.21
CA LEU A 265 -12.65 -14.11 -15.03
C LEU A 265 -13.70 -13.38 -15.87
N THR A 266 -13.29 -12.49 -16.79
CA THR A 266 -14.16 -11.94 -17.83
C THR A 266 -14.17 -12.84 -19.07
N VAL A 267 -15.10 -13.80 -19.09
CA VAL A 267 -15.81 -14.21 -20.32
C VAL A 267 -17.29 -14.09 -20.03
#